data_AF-A0A924KZP1-F1
#
_entry.id   AF-A0A924KZP1-F1
#
_cell.length_a   1.000
_cell.length_b   1.000
_cell.length_c   1.000
_cell.angle_alpha   90.00
_cell.angle_beta   90.00
_cell.angle_gamma   90.00
#
_symmetry.space_group_name_H-M   'P 1'
#
loop_
_entity.id
_entity.type
_entity.pdbx_description
1 polymer ?
#
loop_
_entity_poly.entity_id
_entity_poly.type
_entity_poly.pdbx_seq_one_letter_code
_entity_poly.pdbx_strand_id
1 'polypeptide(L)'
;MSIPELAGFTLVGNTALSLRYGHRTSIDLDLFTTGSFDYFTLTTALQNTFSENFKYENKDSKFAIFCFINGIKVDFIQYSHKQIDATVTEDSIRIYTGNIGKGQEKEFLGPC
;
A
#
# COMPACT_ATOMS: atom_id res chain seq x y z
N MET A 1 -10.46 -0.23 14.18
CA MET A 1 -10.75 -1.55 13.57
C MET A 1 -9.50 -1.96 12.81
N SER A 2 -8.98 -3.17 13.01
CA SER A 2 -7.78 -3.66 12.32
C SER A 2 -8.14 -4.90 11.52
N ILE A 3 -7.64 -5.01 10.28
CA ILE A 3 -7.82 -6.17 9.40
C ILE A 3 -6.52 -6.97 9.44
N PRO A 4 -6.44 -8.11 10.16
CA PRO A 4 -5.20 -8.86 10.36
C PRO A 4 -4.52 -9.30 9.05
N GLU A 5 -5.32 -9.59 8.03
CA GLU A 5 -4.87 -10.00 6.71
C GLU A 5 -4.02 -8.92 6.02
N LEU A 6 -4.14 -7.66 6.45
CA LEU A 6 -3.37 -6.54 5.92
C LEU A 6 -1.98 -6.37 6.55
N ALA A 7 -1.65 -7.09 7.64
CA ALA A 7 -0.40 -6.88 8.38
C ALA A 7 0.88 -7.16 7.57
N GLY A 8 0.77 -7.97 6.50
CA GLY A 8 1.84 -8.28 5.57
C GLY A 8 2.05 -7.25 4.46
N PHE A 9 1.10 -6.34 4.25
CA PHE A 9 1.10 -5.43 3.12
C PHE A 9 1.87 -4.14 3.41
N THR A 10 2.40 -3.56 2.34
CA THR A 10 3.16 -2.32 2.36
C THR A 10 2.62 -1.40 1.28
N LEU A 11 2.36 -0.15 1.64
CA LEU A 11 1.97 0.88 0.69
C LEU A 11 3.17 1.29 -0.17
N VAL A 12 2.99 1.26 -1.49
CA VAL A 12 4.03 1.57 -2.48
C VAL A 12 3.64 2.74 -3.38
N GLY A 13 4.55 3.06 -4.30
CA GLY A 13 4.27 3.88 -5.45
C GLY A 13 4.09 5.36 -5.12
N ASN A 14 3.41 6.06 -6.02
CA ASN A 14 3.25 7.50 -5.90
C ASN A 14 2.36 7.90 -4.73
N THR A 15 1.48 7.02 -4.24
CA THR A 15 0.63 7.31 -3.09
C THR A 15 1.41 7.26 -1.78
N ALA A 16 2.36 6.32 -1.64
CA ALA A 16 3.34 6.33 -0.56
C ALA A 16 4.15 7.64 -0.52
N LEU A 17 4.64 8.09 -1.68
CA LEU A 17 5.40 9.33 -1.80
C LEU A 17 4.53 10.56 -1.46
N SER A 18 3.27 10.54 -1.91
CA SER A 18 2.31 11.63 -1.69
C SER A 18 1.94 11.80 -0.23
N LEU A 19 1.70 10.70 0.51
CA LEU A 19 1.42 10.74 1.94
C LEU A 19 2.59 11.32 2.73
N ARG A 20 3.82 10.95 2.35
CA ARG A 20 5.01 11.37 3.07
C ARG A 20 5.40 12.82 2.83
N TYR A 21 5.21 13.33 1.61
CA TYR A 21 5.74 14.64 1.22
C TYR A 21 4.65 15.67 0.83
N GLY A 22 3.37 15.30 0.81
CA GLY A 22 2.26 16.25 0.67
C GLY A 22 2.13 16.95 -0.70
N HIS A 23 2.79 16.46 -1.75
CA HIS A 23 2.88 17.17 -3.04
C HIS A 23 1.69 16.99 -4.00
N ARG A 24 0.80 16.01 -3.79
CA ARG A 24 -0.40 15.80 -4.64
C ARG A 24 -1.52 15.08 -3.89
N THR A 25 -2.69 15.01 -4.51
CA THR A 25 -3.77 14.09 -4.08
C THR A 25 -3.72 12.85 -4.97
N SER A 26 -2.97 11.84 -4.56
CA SER A 26 -3.02 10.50 -5.18
C SER A 26 -4.06 9.69 -4.42
N ILE A 27 -5.15 9.30 -5.07
CA ILE A 27 -6.28 8.67 -4.38
C ILE A 27 -6.18 7.13 -4.41
N ASP A 28 -5.52 6.54 -5.42
CA ASP A 28 -5.41 5.09 -5.55
C ASP A 28 -4.39 4.48 -4.56
N LEU A 29 -4.72 3.34 -3.96
CA LEU A 29 -3.85 2.65 -3.00
C LEU A 29 -3.29 1.36 -3.60
N ASP A 30 -1.96 1.28 -3.68
CA ASP A 30 -1.23 0.09 -4.11
C ASP A 30 -0.57 -0.57 -2.89
N LEU A 31 -1.07 -1.75 -2.50
CA LEU A 31 -0.63 -2.50 -1.33
C LEU A 31 0.09 -3.78 -1.77
N PHE A 32 1.39 -3.86 -1.48
CA PHE A 32 2.26 -4.93 -1.95
C PHE A 32 2.70 -5.82 -0.80
N THR A 33 2.83 -7.13 -1.07
CA THR A 33 3.40 -8.10 -0.13
C THR A 33 4.36 -9.04 -0.84
N THR A 34 5.46 -9.39 -0.16
CA THR A 34 6.39 -10.44 -0.61
C THR A 34 5.97 -11.82 -0.12
N GLY A 35 5.05 -11.89 0.85
CA GLY A 35 4.47 -13.13 1.34
C GLY A 35 3.31 -13.60 0.48
N SER A 36 3.00 -14.90 0.54
CA SER A 36 1.71 -15.40 0.04
C SER A 36 0.57 -14.93 0.92
N PHE A 37 -0.58 -14.65 0.34
CA PHE A 37 -1.82 -14.43 1.07
C PHE A 37 -2.95 -15.25 0.47
N ASP A 38 -3.98 -15.53 1.28
CA ASP A 38 -5.15 -16.25 0.82
C ASP A 38 -6.19 -15.27 0.26
N TYR A 39 -6.52 -15.43 -1.02
CA TYR A 39 -7.43 -14.54 -1.76
C TYR A 39 -8.82 -14.52 -1.16
N PHE A 40 -9.35 -15.69 -0.83
CA PHE A 40 -10.70 -15.84 -0.31
C PHE A 40 -10.83 -15.21 1.08
N THR A 41 -9.84 -15.43 1.95
CA THR A 41 -9.77 -14.88 3.30
C THR A 41 -9.70 -13.36 3.26
N LEU A 42 -8.79 -12.80 2.44
CA LEU A 42 -8.65 -11.35 2.33
C LEU A 42 -9.91 -10.70 1.72
N THR A 43 -10.43 -11.21 0.62
CA THR A 43 -11.67 -10.68 0.02
C THR A 43 -12.87 -10.77 0.97
N THR A 44 -13.00 -11.86 1.72
CA THR A 44 -14.04 -12.03 2.76
C THR A 44 -13.87 -11.02 3.89
N ALA A 45 -12.63 -10.83 4.38
CA ALA A 45 -12.35 -9.86 5.43
C ALA A 45 -12.68 -8.42 4.98
N LEU A 46 -12.33 -8.05 3.75
CA LEU A 46 -12.67 -6.76 3.15
C LEU A 46 -14.19 -6.60 2.99
N GLN A 47 -14.88 -7.61 2.45
CA GLN A 47 -16.32 -7.60 2.29
C GLN A 47 -17.06 -7.46 3.64
N ASN A 48 -16.62 -8.17 4.67
CA ASN A 48 -17.22 -8.10 6.01
C ASN A 48 -16.96 -6.74 6.67
N THR A 49 -15.79 -6.14 6.43
CA THR A 49 -15.41 -4.87 7.06
C THR A 49 -16.08 -3.67 6.40
N PHE A 50 -16.15 -3.66 5.07
CA PHE A 50 -16.61 -2.50 4.30
C PHE A 50 -18.02 -2.66 3.70
N SER A 51 -18.59 -3.87 3.72
CA SER A 51 -19.96 -4.15 3.29
C SER A 51 -20.28 -3.58 1.89
N GLU A 52 -21.29 -2.73 1.75
CA GLU A 52 -21.70 -2.09 0.49
C GLU A 52 -20.64 -1.17 -0.13
N ASN A 53 -19.66 -0.75 0.66
CA ASN A 53 -18.58 0.10 0.19
C ASN A 53 -17.43 -0.67 -0.45
N PHE A 54 -17.44 -2.01 -0.38
CA PHE A 54 -16.49 -2.87 -1.07
C PHE A 54 -17.04 -3.32 -2.42
N LYS A 55 -16.24 -3.14 -3.48
CA LYS A 55 -16.55 -3.62 -4.82
C LYS A 55 -15.35 -4.35 -5.39
N TYR A 56 -15.46 -5.67 -5.50
CA TYR A 56 -14.43 -6.49 -6.14
C TYR A 56 -14.44 -6.28 -7.66
N GLU A 57 -13.28 -6.02 -8.26
CA GLU A 57 -13.11 -6.10 -9.71
C GLU A 57 -12.81 -7.56 -10.06
N ASN A 58 -13.78 -8.25 -10.66
CA ASN A 58 -13.64 -9.65 -11.06
C ASN A 58 -12.68 -9.78 -12.25
N LYS A 59 -11.38 -9.73 -11.94
CA LYS A 59 -10.27 -9.97 -12.85
C LYS A 59 -9.66 -11.31 -12.50
N ASP A 60 -9.43 -12.13 -13.52
CA ASP A 60 -8.77 -13.43 -13.36
C ASP A 60 -7.27 -13.19 -13.07
N SER A 61 -6.92 -13.14 -11.78
CA SER A 61 -5.55 -12.93 -11.31
C SER A 61 -5.22 -13.88 -10.17
N LYS A 62 -4.05 -14.53 -10.27
CA LYS A 62 -3.54 -15.46 -9.26
C LYS A 62 -2.57 -14.80 -8.27
N PHE A 63 -2.22 -13.53 -8.51
CA PHE A 63 -1.21 -12.78 -7.76
C PHE A 63 -1.71 -11.39 -7.33
N ALA A 64 -2.96 -11.01 -7.64
CA ALA A 64 -3.51 -9.71 -7.25
C ALA A 64 -5.02 -9.73 -7.01
N ILE A 65 -5.48 -8.88 -6.10
CA ILE A 65 -6.89 -8.49 -5.92
C ILE A 65 -7.02 -7.03 -6.33
N PHE A 66 -7.98 -6.75 -7.20
CA PHE A 66 -8.33 -5.41 -7.61
C PHE A 66 -9.73 -5.09 -7.07
N CYS A 67 -9.89 -3.95 -6.40
CA CYS A 67 -11.17 -3.58 -5.83
C CYS A 67 -11.32 -2.07 -5.64
N PHE A 68 -12.53 -1.66 -5.28
CA PHE A 68 -12.80 -0.33 -4.75
C PHE A 68 -13.31 -0.43 -3.32
N ILE A 69 -12.84 0.49 -2.48
CA ILE A 69 -13.32 0.69 -1.11
C ILE A 69 -13.74 2.16 -0.99
N ASN A 70 -15.00 2.43 -0.66
CA ASN A 70 -15.56 3.79 -0.66
C ASN A 70 -15.34 4.56 -1.98
N GLY A 71 -15.33 3.85 -3.11
CA GLY A 71 -15.05 4.44 -4.43
C GLY A 71 -13.57 4.75 -4.71
N ILE A 72 -12.68 4.47 -3.77
CA ILE A 72 -11.22 4.57 -3.94
C ILE A 72 -10.69 3.23 -4.46
N LYS A 73 -9.85 3.26 -5.49
CA LYS A 73 -9.22 2.06 -6.03
C LYS A 73 -8.16 1.53 -5.05
N VAL A 74 -8.21 0.23 -4.77
CA VAL A 74 -7.26 -0.45 -3.88
C VAL A 74 -6.82 -1.75 -4.53
N ASP A 75 -5.52 -1.84 -4.81
CA ASP A 75 -4.88 -2.98 -5.46
C ASP A 75 -4.00 -3.71 -4.43
N PHE A 76 -4.27 -5.00 -4.20
CA PHE A 76 -3.44 -5.87 -3.36
C PHE A 76 -2.64 -6.80 -4.25
N ILE A 77 -1.31 -6.71 -4.21
CA ILE A 77 -0.43 -7.41 -5.15
C ILE A 77 0.61 -8.24 -4.39
N GLN A 78 0.66 -9.54 -4.71
CA GLN A 78 1.78 -10.40 -4.34
C GLN A 78 2.91 -10.17 -5.34
N TYR A 79 4.08 -9.75 -4.84
CA TYR A 79 5.24 -9.46 -5.67
C TYR A 79 6.48 -10.16 -5.13
N SER A 80 7.04 -11.07 -5.91
CA SER A 80 8.10 -12.00 -5.48
C SER A 80 9.51 -11.43 -5.51
N HIS A 81 9.70 -10.16 -5.87
CA HIS A 81 11.03 -9.59 -6.00
C HIS A 81 11.55 -9.12 -4.64
N LYS A 82 12.88 -9.17 -4.49
CA LYS A 82 13.54 -8.65 -3.28
C LYS A 82 13.17 -7.19 -3.09
N GLN A 83 12.77 -6.86 -1.87
CA GLN A 83 12.61 -5.50 -1.39
C GLN A 83 13.87 -4.70 -1.73
N ILE A 84 13.73 -3.70 -2.61
CA ILE A 84 14.83 -2.88 -3.13
C ILE A 84 15.22 -1.80 -2.11
N ASP A 85 14.30 -1.45 -1.21
CA ASP A 85 14.43 -0.32 -0.30
C ASP A 85 13.92 -0.59 1.11
N ALA A 86 14.30 0.26 2.06
CA ALA A 86 13.75 0.18 3.42
C ALA A 86 12.24 0.48 3.43
N THR A 87 11.59 0.00 4.49
CA THR A 87 10.22 0.39 4.83
C THR A 87 10.25 1.19 6.11
N VAL A 88 9.42 2.23 6.17
CA VAL A 88 9.13 2.96 7.40
C VAL A 88 7.73 2.58 7.86
N THR A 89 7.45 2.68 9.15
CA THR A 89 6.07 2.63 9.66
C THR A 89 5.72 4.01 10.22
N GLU A 90 4.77 4.68 9.57
CA GLU A 90 4.24 5.99 9.97
C GLU A 90 2.72 5.83 10.12
N ASP A 91 2.14 6.30 11.22
CA ASP A 91 0.70 6.16 11.51
C ASP A 91 0.13 4.74 11.35
N SER A 92 0.91 3.73 11.73
CA SER A 92 0.56 2.30 11.59
C SER A 92 0.45 1.80 10.14
N ILE A 93 0.90 2.60 9.16
CA ILE A 93 1.00 2.23 7.75
C ILE A 93 2.46 1.91 7.44
N ARG A 94 2.71 0.72 6.89
CA ARG A 94 4.04 0.37 6.37
C ARG A 94 4.19 0.98 4.98
N ILE A 95 5.18 1.85 4.80
CA ILE A 95 5.40 2.64 3.59
C ILE A 95 6.80 2.35 3.05
N TYR A 96 6.93 2.16 1.73
CA TYR A 96 8.24 2.10 1.08
C TYR A 96 8.91 3.48 1.08
N THR A 97 10.15 3.57 1.57
CA THR A 97 10.84 4.86 1.69
C THR A 97 11.33 5.40 0.36
N GLY A 98 11.65 4.52 -0.59
CA GLY A 98 12.21 4.85 -1.90
C GLY A 98 13.51 5.66 -1.76
N ASN A 99 14.66 5.02 -1.93
CA ASN A 99 15.92 5.69 -2.23
C ASN A 99 15.73 6.39 -3.57
N ILE A 100 15.30 7.65 -3.51
CA ILE A 100 15.95 8.65 -4.36
C ILE A 100 17.41 8.60 -3.90
N GLY A 101 18.31 8.23 -4.82
CA GLY A 101 19.62 7.66 -4.52
C GLY A 101 20.38 8.28 -3.35
N LYS A 102 21.23 7.48 -2.72
CA LYS A 102 22.34 7.98 -1.90
C LYS A 102 23.04 9.11 -2.64
N GLY A 103 22.75 10.34 -2.21
CA GLY A 103 23.22 11.55 -2.85
C GLY A 103 22.18 12.65 -2.82
N GLN A 104 21.63 12.98 -1.65
CA GLN A 104 21.44 14.35 -1.12
C GLN A 104 20.99 14.28 0.35
N GLU A 105 21.78 13.62 1.21
CA GLU A 105 21.89 14.11 2.59
C GLU A 105 22.86 15.30 2.53
N LYS A 106 22.36 16.52 2.31
CA LYS A 106 22.93 17.75 2.89
C LYS A 106 21.86 18.84 2.87
N GLU A 107 21.70 19.46 4.04
CA GLU A 107 21.06 20.76 4.28
C GLU A 107 19.53 20.84 4.23
N PHE A 108 18.88 20.29 5.26
CA PHE A 108 17.69 20.93 5.83
C PHE A 108 17.78 20.99 7.35
N LEU A 109 18.91 21.49 7.86
CA LEU A 109 19.05 21.97 9.23
C LEU A 109 20.07 23.13 9.22
N GLY A 110 19.58 24.37 9.22
CA GLY A 110 20.37 25.60 9.39
C GLY A 110 19.52 26.87 9.22
N PRO A 111 19.65 27.90 10.07
CA PRO A 111 18.53 28.76 10.45
C PRO A 111 18.45 30.11 9.71
N CYS A 112 17.24 30.54 9.37
CA CYS A 112 16.63 31.87 9.56
C CYS A 112 15.34 31.94 8.72
#